data_AF-A0A021VND4-F1
#
_entry.id   AF-A0A021VND4-F1
#
_cell.length_a   1.000
_cell.length_b   1.000
_cell.length_c   1.000
_cell.angle_alpha   90.00
_cell.angle_beta   90.00
_cell.angle_gamma   90.00
#
_symmetry.space_group_name_H-M   'P 1'
#
loop_
_entity.id
_entity.type
_entity.pdbx_description
1 polymer ?
#
loop_
_entity_poly.entity_id
_entity_poly.type
_entity_poly.pdbx_seq_one_letter_code
_entity_poly.pdbx_strand_id
1 'polypeptide(L)'
;MGVPLVTATGPESWPHTGCSRGRRARYPAPRPSVRGPPPRHLLDRWLLTRLDAALSEPRAGYGAGDLARTCAALTRLTEDDLSGLYLEVRKDDLYAGDTGALATLSHTLTGLLLALHPLLPFTTEELAEALGWSGLMDAEPLPAPGEPDAAAAAAGE
;
A
#
# COMPACT_ATOMS: atom_id res chain seq x y z
N MET A 1 -15.97 -36.91 -15.08
CA MET A 1 -14.70 -36.18 -15.23
C MET A 1 -14.52 -35.33 -13.98
N GLY A 2 -13.71 -35.82 -13.04
CA GLY A 2 -13.54 -35.22 -11.71
C GLY A 2 -12.35 -34.26 -11.70
N VAL A 3 -12.59 -33.04 -11.24
CA VAL A 3 -11.54 -32.07 -10.91
C VAL A 3 -10.87 -32.57 -9.64
N PRO A 4 -9.53 -32.72 -9.57
CA PRO A 4 -8.90 -33.14 -8.33
C PRO A 4 -8.99 -31.99 -7.32
N LEU A 5 -9.53 -32.26 -6.14
CA LEU A 5 -9.37 -31.39 -4.98
C LEU A 5 -7.88 -31.25 -4.69
N VAL A 6 -7.39 -30.01 -4.60
CA VAL A 6 -6.11 -29.69 -3.96
C VAL A 6 -6.21 -30.14 -2.49
N THR A 7 -5.54 -31.24 -2.17
CA THR A 7 -5.33 -31.66 -0.78
C THR A 7 -4.26 -30.76 -0.16
N ALA A 8 -4.70 -29.83 0.69
CA ALA A 8 -3.83 -29.08 1.58
C ALA A 8 -3.28 -30.01 2.67
N THR A 9 -2.20 -30.73 2.38
CA THR A 9 -1.38 -31.41 3.38
C THR A 9 -0.03 -30.73 3.46
N GLY A 10 0.02 -29.64 4.22
CA GLY A 10 1.24 -29.03 4.74
C GLY A 10 1.01 -28.73 6.22
N PRO A 11 1.99 -28.97 7.11
CA PRO A 11 1.76 -28.89 8.55
C PRO A 11 1.45 -27.44 8.97
N GLU A 12 0.22 -27.23 9.43
CA GLU A 12 -0.15 -26.11 10.29
C GLU A 12 0.77 -26.12 11.52
N SER A 13 1.76 -25.23 11.52
CA SER A 13 2.49 -24.88 12.71
C SER A 13 2.68 -23.37 12.68
N TRP A 14 1.89 -22.67 13.48
CA TRP A 14 2.19 -21.29 13.88
C TRP A 14 3.24 -21.38 14.99
N PRO A 15 4.52 -21.06 14.73
CA PRO A 15 5.52 -21.12 15.77
C PRO A 15 5.47 -19.81 16.55
N HIS A 16 4.89 -19.88 17.75
CA HIS A 16 5.15 -18.90 18.78
C HIS A 16 6.64 -18.94 19.15
N THR A 17 7.24 -17.76 19.28
CA THR A 17 8.59 -17.48 19.83
C THR A 17 9.79 -17.79 18.93
N GLY A 18 10.43 -16.73 18.42
CA GLY A 18 11.74 -16.78 17.79
C GLY A 18 11.90 -15.73 16.68
N CYS A 19 12.30 -14.53 17.05
CA CYS A 19 12.68 -13.47 16.11
C CYS A 19 13.87 -13.96 15.26
N SER A 20 13.58 -14.45 14.06
CA SER A 20 14.57 -14.93 13.10
C SER A 20 14.78 -13.84 12.06
N ARG A 21 15.89 -13.09 12.21
CA ARG A 21 16.43 -12.10 11.24
C ARG A 21 16.92 -12.76 9.93
N GLY A 22 16.20 -13.76 9.41
CA GLY A 22 16.69 -14.62 8.34
C GLY A 22 15.64 -15.37 7.53
N ARG A 23 14.35 -15.07 7.67
CA ARG A 23 13.36 -15.61 6.72
C ARG A 23 13.40 -14.80 5.43
N ARG A 24 13.89 -15.40 4.35
CA ARG A 24 13.69 -14.87 2.99
C ARG A 24 12.18 -14.78 2.76
N ALA A 25 11.71 -13.63 2.30
CA ALA A 25 10.31 -13.45 1.93
C ALA A 25 9.92 -14.54 0.92
N ARG A 26 8.85 -15.28 1.22
CA ARG A 26 8.32 -16.34 0.34
C ARG A 26 7.72 -15.76 -0.94
N TYR A 27 7.42 -14.46 -0.93
CA TYR A 27 6.80 -13.69 -2.00
C TYR A 27 7.64 -12.44 -2.29
N PRO A 28 7.55 -11.89 -3.51
CA PRO A 28 8.15 -10.59 -3.81
C PRO A 28 7.52 -9.53 -2.91
N ALA A 29 8.35 -8.87 -2.10
CA ALA A 29 7.91 -7.76 -1.26
C ALA A 29 8.01 -6.45 -2.05
N PRO A 30 6.98 -5.57 -2.00
CA PRO A 30 7.11 -4.23 -2.54
C PRO A 30 8.19 -3.49 -1.76
N ARG A 31 9.09 -2.82 -2.48
CA ARG A 31 10.12 -1.95 -1.87
C ARG A 31 9.62 -0.53 -1.88
N PRO A 32 9.75 0.27 -0.80
CA PRO A 32 9.18 1.61 -0.75
C PRO A 32 9.68 2.49 -1.90
N SER A 33 8.77 3.32 -2.43
CA SER A 33 9.08 4.26 -3.50
C SER A 33 8.23 5.53 -3.39
N VAL A 34 8.91 6.67 -3.26
CA VAL A 34 8.26 7.99 -3.22
C VAL A 34 7.74 8.39 -4.61
N ARG A 35 8.40 7.93 -5.68
CA ARG A 35 7.97 8.18 -7.06
C ARG A 35 7.03 7.08 -7.54
N GLY A 36 5.83 7.46 -7.96
CA GLY A 36 4.87 6.55 -8.55
C GLY A 36 5.34 5.98 -9.90
N PRO A 37 5.01 4.72 -10.21
CA PRO A 37 5.28 4.14 -11.53
C PRO A 37 4.33 4.74 -12.58
N PRO A 38 4.67 4.66 -13.88
CA PRO A 38 3.68 4.85 -14.94
C PRO A 38 2.73 3.63 -14.94
N PRO A 39 1.48 3.76 -14.48
CA PRO A 39 0.58 2.62 -14.32
C PRO A 39 0.11 2.12 -15.69
N ARG A 40 0.16 0.80 -15.89
CA ARG A 40 -0.27 0.15 -17.15
C ARG A 40 -1.65 -0.50 -17.04
N HIS A 41 -1.97 -1.02 -15.85
CA HIS A 41 -3.24 -1.67 -15.58
C HIS A 41 -4.30 -0.65 -15.14
N LEU A 42 -5.57 -0.89 -15.48
CA LEU A 42 -6.67 0.01 -15.12
C LEU A 42 -6.82 0.15 -13.61
N LEU A 43 -6.74 -0.96 -12.88
CA LEU A 43 -6.90 -0.95 -11.42
C LEU A 43 -5.72 -0.26 -10.73
N ASP A 44 -4.54 -0.31 -11.32
CA ASP A 44 -3.35 0.38 -10.79
C ASP A 44 -3.53 1.90 -10.93
N ARG A 45 -4.02 2.37 -12.10
CA ARG A 45 -4.40 3.78 -12.33
C ARG A 45 -5.46 4.27 -11.35
N TRP A 46 -6.49 3.45 -11.16
CA TRP A 46 -7.55 3.74 -10.22
C TRP A 46 -7.00 3.89 -8.80
N LEU A 47 -6.19 2.94 -8.31
CA LEU A 47 -5.64 3.01 -6.94
C LEU A 47 -4.78 4.27 -6.74
N LEU A 48 -3.97 4.66 -7.71
CA LEU A 48 -3.16 5.88 -7.63
C LEU A 48 -4.04 7.13 -7.54
N THR A 49 -5.15 7.17 -8.28
CA THR A 49 -6.13 8.27 -8.19
C THR A 49 -6.78 8.31 -6.80
N ARG A 50 -7.09 7.14 -6.21
CA ARG A 50 -7.63 7.04 -4.84
C ARG A 50 -6.62 7.49 -3.80
N LEU A 51 -5.35 7.12 -3.95
CA LEU A 51 -4.25 7.57 -3.10
C LEU A 51 -4.14 9.10 -3.12
N ASP A 52 -4.08 9.71 -4.32
CA ASP A 52 -3.96 11.17 -4.43
C ASP A 52 -5.11 11.92 -3.75
N ALA A 53 -6.34 11.43 -3.94
CA ALA A 53 -7.52 11.96 -3.27
C ALA A 53 -7.42 11.80 -1.75
N ALA A 54 -7.04 10.62 -1.25
CA ALA A 54 -6.88 10.37 0.18
C ALA A 54 -5.77 11.22 0.81
N LEU A 55 -4.66 11.45 0.10
CA LEU A 55 -3.54 12.28 0.57
C LEU A 55 -3.88 13.78 0.60
N SER A 56 -4.96 14.24 -0.05
CA SER A 56 -5.40 15.63 0.09
C SER A 56 -5.85 15.98 1.52
N GLU A 57 -6.37 14.98 2.23
CA GLU A 57 -6.91 15.11 3.58
C GLU A 57 -5.85 15.34 4.65
N PRO A 58 -4.78 14.52 4.80
CA PRO A 58 -3.69 14.83 5.72
C PRO A 58 -2.97 16.14 5.38
N ARG A 59 -2.84 16.50 4.09
CA ARG A 59 -2.23 17.79 3.68
C ARG A 59 -2.96 18.99 4.29
N ALA A 60 -4.29 18.95 4.33
CA ALA A 60 -5.10 20.02 4.91
C ALA A 60 -5.30 19.83 6.42
N GLY A 61 -5.60 18.60 6.84
CA GLY A 61 -6.00 18.24 8.19
C GLY A 61 -4.90 18.44 9.21
N TYR A 62 -3.64 18.12 8.90
CA TYR A 62 -2.54 18.37 9.84
C TYR A 62 -2.30 19.86 10.10
N GLY A 63 -2.43 20.71 9.07
CA GLY A 63 -2.31 22.16 9.24
C GLY A 63 -3.48 22.79 10.01
N ALA A 64 -4.68 22.23 9.86
CA ALA A 64 -5.90 22.71 10.51
C ALA A 64 -6.19 22.06 11.88
N GLY A 65 -5.43 21.03 12.27
CA GLY A 65 -5.70 20.23 13.47
C GLY A 65 -6.89 19.27 13.35
N ASP A 66 -7.41 19.03 12.14
CA ASP A 66 -8.52 18.10 11.91
C ASP A 66 -8.02 16.67 11.72
N LEU A 67 -7.63 16.07 12.85
CA LEU A 67 -7.13 14.68 12.88
C LEU A 67 -8.24 13.67 12.63
N ALA A 68 -9.49 13.98 12.98
CA ALA A 68 -10.63 13.07 12.77
C ALA A 68 -10.87 12.84 11.27
N ARG A 69 -10.90 13.92 10.48
CA ARG A 69 -11.03 13.84 9.03
C ARG A 69 -9.84 13.14 8.38
N THR A 70 -8.63 13.43 8.86
CA THR A 70 -7.39 12.77 8.39
C THR A 70 -7.45 11.26 8.62
N CYS A 71 -7.75 10.82 9.84
CA CYS A 71 -7.88 9.42 10.17
C CYS A 71 -8.96 8.73 9.33
N ALA A 72 -10.14 9.34 9.19
CA ALA A 72 -11.23 8.77 8.41
C ALA A 72 -10.84 8.54 6.94
N ALA A 73 -10.12 9.48 6.33
CA ALA A 73 -9.66 9.36 4.95
C ALA A 73 -8.62 8.23 4.77
N LEU A 74 -7.65 8.13 5.69
CA LEU A 74 -6.61 7.10 5.64
C LEU A 74 -7.16 5.70 5.93
N THR A 75 -8.10 5.60 6.88
CA THR A 75 -8.82 4.35 7.17
C THR A 75 -9.61 3.89 5.94
N ARG A 76 -10.37 4.80 5.30
CA ARG A 76 -11.12 4.48 4.09
C ARG A 76 -10.24 3.96 2.95
N LEU A 77 -9.10 4.62 2.70
CA LEU A 77 -8.14 4.14 1.69
C LEU A 77 -7.63 2.72 2.03
N THR A 78 -7.35 2.46 3.30
CA THR A 78 -6.76 1.19 3.75
C THR A 78 -7.77 0.04 3.71
N GLU A 79 -8.98 0.28 4.21
CA GLU A 79 -10.02 -0.74 4.37
C GLU A 79 -10.79 -0.97 3.07
N ASP A 80 -11.34 0.09 2.45
CA ASP A 80 -12.22 -0.07 1.29
C ASP A 80 -11.41 -0.26 0.00
N ASP A 81 -10.46 0.65 -0.26
CA ASP A 81 -9.82 0.74 -1.57
C ASP A 81 -8.65 -0.25 -1.70
N LEU A 82 -7.75 -0.28 -0.71
CA LEU A 82 -6.55 -1.11 -0.74
C LEU A 82 -6.85 -2.58 -0.45
N SER A 83 -7.34 -2.89 0.76
CA SER A 83 -7.58 -4.29 1.16
C SER A 83 -8.92 -4.84 0.66
N GLY A 84 -9.97 -4.00 0.65
CA GLY A 84 -11.31 -4.38 0.20
C GLY A 84 -11.44 -4.65 -1.29
N LEU A 85 -10.59 -4.03 -2.13
CA LEU A 85 -10.64 -4.21 -3.59
C LEU A 85 -9.29 -4.52 -4.23
N TYR A 86 -8.31 -3.61 -4.13
CA TYR A 86 -7.09 -3.73 -4.94
C TYR A 86 -6.32 -5.02 -4.69
N LEU A 87 -6.03 -5.31 -3.41
CA LEU A 87 -5.28 -6.51 -3.04
C LEU A 87 -6.06 -7.78 -3.36
N GLU A 88 -7.37 -7.78 -3.16
CA GLU A 88 -8.20 -8.95 -3.46
C GLU A 88 -8.19 -9.29 -4.95
N VAL A 89 -8.24 -8.27 -5.82
CA VAL A 89 -8.23 -8.47 -7.27
C VAL A 89 -6.83 -8.75 -7.82
N ARG A 90 -5.78 -8.08 -7.31
CA ARG A 90 -4.40 -8.19 -7.84
C ARG A 90 -3.55 -9.27 -7.16
N LYS A 91 -4.08 -10.02 -6.19
CA LYS A 91 -3.32 -11.02 -5.42
C LYS A 91 -2.54 -12.01 -6.30
N ASP A 92 -3.15 -12.51 -7.37
CA ASP A 92 -2.51 -13.50 -8.25
C ASP A 92 -1.34 -12.89 -9.02
N ASP A 93 -1.49 -11.65 -9.51
CA ASP A 93 -0.43 -10.91 -10.19
C ASP A 93 0.72 -10.56 -9.24
N LEU A 94 0.39 -10.18 -8.00
CA LEU A 94 1.37 -9.91 -6.95
C LEU A 94 2.16 -11.18 -6.60
N TYR A 95 1.50 -12.34 -6.49
CA TYR A 95 2.17 -13.62 -6.25
C TYR A 95 3.01 -14.07 -7.45
N ALA A 96 2.58 -13.75 -8.67
CA ALA A 96 3.35 -13.98 -9.89
C ALA A 96 4.54 -13.00 -10.05
N GLY A 97 4.62 -11.96 -9.23
CA GLY A 97 5.70 -10.97 -9.27
C GLY A 97 5.56 -9.93 -10.37
N ASP A 98 4.33 -9.57 -10.76
CA ASP A 98 4.07 -8.50 -11.71
C ASP A 98 4.70 -7.18 -11.22
N THR A 99 5.64 -6.65 -12.00
CA THR A 99 6.42 -5.48 -11.60
C THR A 99 5.58 -4.21 -11.57
N GLY A 100 4.53 -4.12 -12.39
CA GLY A 100 3.58 -3.02 -12.38
C GLY A 100 2.74 -2.99 -11.11
N ALA A 101 2.14 -4.13 -10.74
CA ALA A 101 1.38 -4.29 -9.51
C ALA A 101 2.23 -3.99 -8.27
N LEU A 102 3.45 -4.54 -8.23
CA LEU A 102 4.38 -4.36 -7.11
C LEU A 102 4.84 -2.90 -6.97
N ALA A 103 5.12 -2.22 -8.08
CA ALA A 103 5.50 -0.81 -8.05
C ALA A 103 4.34 0.08 -7.60
N THR A 104 3.12 -0.21 -8.06
CA THR A 104 1.92 0.54 -7.65
C THR A 104 1.62 0.35 -6.16
N LEU A 105 1.70 -0.90 -5.69
CA LEU A 105 1.52 -1.22 -4.27
C LEU A 105 2.60 -0.57 -3.41
N SER A 106 3.86 -0.63 -3.85
CA SER A 106 4.99 0.04 -3.22
C SER A 106 4.73 1.53 -3.03
N HIS A 107 4.35 2.23 -4.09
CA HIS A 107 4.11 3.66 -4.04
C HIS A 107 2.93 4.00 -3.11
N THR A 108 1.85 3.22 -3.20
CA THR A 108 0.66 3.40 -2.36
C THR A 108 0.98 3.20 -0.89
N LEU A 109 1.68 2.12 -0.53
CA LEU A 109 2.09 1.87 0.85
C LEU A 109 3.04 2.95 1.36
N THR A 110 3.97 3.43 0.52
CA THR A 110 4.89 4.51 0.89
C THR A 110 4.13 5.78 1.24
N GLY A 111 3.19 6.21 0.38
CA GLY A 111 2.37 7.38 0.65
C GLY A 111 1.49 7.22 1.89
N LEU A 112 0.90 6.05 2.08
CA LEU A 112 0.08 5.74 3.27
C LEU A 112 0.90 5.79 4.56
N LEU A 113 2.09 5.19 4.58
CA LEU A 113 2.93 5.18 5.78
C LEU A 113 3.44 6.58 6.12
N LEU A 114 3.85 7.38 5.12
CA LEU A 114 4.23 8.78 5.33
C LEU A 114 3.04 9.62 5.86
N ALA A 115 1.84 9.37 5.33
CA ALA A 115 0.63 10.05 5.82
C ALA A 115 0.25 9.67 7.24
N LEU A 116 0.46 8.41 7.64
CA LEU A 116 0.19 7.90 8.98
C LEU A 116 1.30 8.24 9.99
N HIS A 117 2.50 8.60 9.53
CA HIS A 117 3.67 8.78 10.39
C HIS A 117 3.46 9.78 11.54
N PRO A 118 2.80 10.95 11.34
CA PRO A 118 2.51 11.88 12.44
C PRO A 118 1.58 11.33 13.54
N LEU A 119 0.81 10.28 13.23
CA LEU A 119 -0.11 9.63 14.17
C LEU A 119 0.50 8.38 14.81
N LEU A 120 1.26 7.60 14.02
CA LEU A 120 1.76 6.27 14.38
C LEU A 120 3.26 6.14 14.05
N PRO A 121 4.16 6.96 14.61
CA PRO A 121 5.56 7.04 14.18
C PRO A 121 6.30 5.71 14.36
N PHE A 122 6.15 5.05 15.51
CA PHE A 122 6.82 3.78 15.77
C PHE A 122 6.32 2.66 14.86
N THR A 123 5.01 2.56 14.64
CA THR A 123 4.44 1.51 13.78
C THR A 123 4.86 1.71 12.33
N THR A 124 4.83 2.94 11.84
CA THR A 124 5.20 3.25 10.47
C THR A 124 6.70 3.07 10.21
N GLU A 125 7.57 3.38 11.18
CA GLU A 125 9.01 3.12 11.09
C GLU A 125 9.31 1.61 11.00
N GLU A 126 8.72 0.80 11.90
CA GLU A 126 8.89 -0.66 11.88
C GLU A 126 8.40 -1.29 10.56
N LEU A 127 7.26 -0.81 10.04
CA LEU A 127 6.73 -1.26 8.75
C LEU A 127 7.62 -0.82 7.59
N ALA A 128 8.14 0.40 7.62
CA ALA A 128 9.04 0.91 6.59
C ALA A 128 10.35 0.13 6.55
N GLU A 129 10.98 -0.13 7.72
CA GLU A 129 12.17 -0.97 7.82
C GLU A 129 11.91 -2.37 7.26
N ALA A 130 10.77 -2.98 7.61
CA ALA A 130 10.39 -4.30 7.10
C ALA A 130 10.22 -4.35 5.57
N LEU A 131 9.84 -3.23 4.96
CA LEU A 131 9.75 -3.08 3.50
C LEU A 131 11.10 -2.73 2.86
N GLY A 132 12.12 -2.41 3.65
CA GLY A 132 13.47 -2.06 3.19
C GLY A 132 13.66 -0.56 2.96
N TRP A 133 12.89 0.28 3.65
CA TRP A 133 13.18 1.72 3.75
C TRP A 133 14.54 1.93 4.43
N SER A 134 15.30 2.92 3.96
CA SER A 134 16.58 3.30 4.57
C SER A 134 16.54 4.77 4.95
N GLY A 135 16.59 5.07 6.24
CA GLY A 135 16.48 6.43 6.78
C GLY A 135 15.30 6.53 7.75
N LEU A 136 15.09 7.73 8.29
CA LEU A 136 13.97 8.03 9.18
C LEU A 136 12.79 8.57 8.38
N MET A 137 11.60 8.03 8.61
CA MET A 137 10.39 8.51 7.95
C MET A 137 10.02 9.95 8.37
N ASP A 138 10.44 10.37 9.58
CA ASP A 138 10.27 11.74 10.09
C ASP A 138 10.87 12.83 9.18
N ALA A 139 11.92 12.49 8.44
CA ALA A 139 12.65 13.42 7.59
C ALA A 139 12.04 13.56 6.18
N GLU A 140 11.06 12.73 5.84
CA GLU A 140 10.49 12.66 4.51
C GLU A 140 9.18 13.45 4.41
N PRO A 141 9.06 14.35 3.41
CA PRO A 141 7.81 15.05 3.20
C PRO A 141 6.75 14.09 2.66
N LEU A 142 5.48 14.44 2.92
CA LEU A 142 4.38 13.75 2.27
C LEU A 142 4.53 13.87 0.73
N PRO A 143 4.32 12.79 -0.04
CA PRO A 143 4.46 12.84 -1.49
C PRO A 143 3.58 13.95 -2.09
N ALA A 144 4.06 14.62 -3.12
CA ALA A 144 3.23 15.52 -3.91
C ALA A 144 2.15 14.72 -4.65
N PRO A 145 0.97 15.31 -4.96
CA PRO A 145 -0.03 14.65 -5.78
C PRO A 145 0.58 14.24 -7.13
N GLY A 146 0.20 13.07 -7.61
CA GLY A 146 0.50 12.64 -8.98
C GLY A 146 -0.14 13.56 -10.02
N GLU A 147 0.29 13.41 -11.27
CA GLU A 147 -0.45 14.00 -12.39
C GLU A 147 -1.83 13.32 -12.47
N PRO A 148 -2.93 14.11 -12.57
CA PRO A 148 -4.26 13.54 -12.63
C PRO A 148 -4.40 12.65 -13.86
N ASP A 149 -4.97 11.45 -13.68
CA ASP A 149 -5.29 10.59 -14.81
C ASP A 149 -6.43 11.22 -15.61
N ALA A 150 -6.08 11.79 -16.77
CA ALA A 150 -7.03 12.45 -17.67
C ALA A 150 -8.17 11.52 -18.10
N ALA A 151 -7.93 10.21 -18.20
CA ALA A 151 -8.97 9.25 -18.57
C ALA A 151 -9.93 8.97 -17.40
N ALA A 152 -9.42 8.94 -16.17
CA ALA A 152 -10.26 8.82 -14.97
C ALA A 152 -11.08 10.10 -14.74
N ALA A 153 -10.50 11.28 -14.97
CA ALA A 153 -11.19 12.56 -14.88
C ALA A 153 -12.34 12.67 -15.88
N ALA A 154 -12.18 12.14 -17.09
CA ALA A 154 -13.22 12.14 -18.13
C ALA A 154 -14.37 11.14 -17.88
N ALA A 155 -14.18 10.16 -17.00
CA ALA A 155 -15.19 9.15 -16.67
C ALA A 155 -16.06 9.52 -15.45
N GLY A 156 -15.78 10.65 -14.81
CA GLY A 156 -16.47 11.15 -13.62
C GLY A 156 -17.63 12.13 -13.89
N GLU A 157 -18.08 12.27 -15.15
CA GLU A 157 -19.28 13.02 -15.56
C GLU A 157 -20.48 12.10 -15.81
#